data_AF-A0A945QTN0-F1
#
_entry.id   AF-A0A945QTN0-F1
#
_cell.length_a   1.000
_cell.length_b   1.000
_cell.length_c   1.000
_cell.angle_alpha   90.00
_cell.angle_beta   90.00
_cell.angle_gamma   90.00
#
_symmetry.space_group_name_H-M   'P 1'
#
loop_
_entity.id
_entity.type
_entity.pdbx_description
1 polymer ?
#
loop_
_entity_poly.entity_id
_entity_poly.type
_entity_poly.pdbx_seq_one_letter_code
_entity_poly.pdbx_strand_id
1 'polypeptide(L)'
;MRITTDGKSATTRERSRLGVNQILIRDAKGMKDRITMLPASLKNGLQQLTQTKAIHEADLSKGCGRVALPYALARKYPNVNREWGWQYVFPATRQYRDRETGERRRHHLHESCVQKALRAAVGKTRVTKPVHCHTFRHSFATHLLEAGYDIRTIQELLGHKDVSTTMIYTHVLNKGGLAVRNPLDA
;
A
#
# COMPACT_ATOMS: atom_id res chain seq x y z
N MET A 1 -2.32 -2.35 -4.44
CA MET A 1 -0.97 -2.90 -4.17
C MET A 1 -0.79 -4.18 -4.98
N ARG A 2 0.08 -4.15 -5.99
CA ARG A 2 0.49 -5.34 -6.75
C ARG A 2 1.77 -5.90 -6.14
N ILE A 3 2.05 -7.18 -6.36
CA ILE A 3 3.23 -7.90 -5.89
C ILE A 3 4.47 -7.56 -6.76
N THR A 4 4.51 -6.42 -7.47
CA THR A 4 5.43 -6.29 -8.61
C THR A 4 6.83 -5.84 -8.23
N THR A 5 7.76 -6.79 -8.34
CA THR A 5 9.17 -6.63 -8.68
C THR A 5 9.33 -6.07 -10.10
N ASP A 6 10.43 -5.34 -10.37
CA ASP A 6 10.75 -4.87 -11.72
C ASP A 6 10.83 -6.05 -12.68
N GLY A 7 10.58 -5.82 -13.98
CA GLY A 7 10.50 -6.82 -15.06
C GLY A 7 11.77 -7.64 -15.36
N LYS A 8 12.51 -8.07 -14.33
CA LYS A 8 13.55 -9.09 -14.33
C LYS A 8 13.28 -10.03 -13.14
N SER A 9 12.89 -11.27 -13.43
CA SER A 9 12.82 -12.43 -12.54
C SER A 9 12.30 -12.17 -11.11
N ALA A 10 11.04 -12.52 -10.89
CA ALA A 10 10.27 -12.28 -9.66
C ALA A 10 10.86 -12.90 -8.37
N THR A 11 11.76 -13.88 -8.47
CA THR A 11 12.19 -14.67 -7.29
C THR A 11 13.27 -14.04 -6.42
N THR A 12 14.07 -13.09 -6.93
CA THR A 12 15.25 -12.59 -6.17
C THR A 12 15.03 -11.22 -5.49
N ARG A 13 14.25 -10.31 -6.09
CA ARG A 13 14.05 -8.94 -5.55
C ARG A 13 12.88 -8.80 -4.56
N GLU A 14 11.95 -9.75 -4.52
CA GLU A 14 10.80 -9.72 -3.60
C GLU A 14 11.25 -10.02 -2.15
N ARG A 15 12.20 -10.95 -2.01
CA ARG A 15 12.87 -11.26 -0.72
C ARG A 15 13.70 -10.09 -0.20
N SER A 16 14.27 -9.25 -1.07
CA SER A 16 15.18 -8.19 -0.61
C SER A 16 14.44 -7.02 0.06
N ARG A 17 13.26 -6.62 -0.43
CA ARG A 17 12.50 -5.48 0.13
C ARG A 17 11.71 -5.81 1.39
N LEU A 18 11.07 -6.99 1.43
CA LEU A 18 10.50 -7.50 2.68
C LEU A 18 11.59 -7.72 3.73
N GLY A 19 12.79 -8.17 3.31
CA GLY A 19 13.96 -8.29 4.17
C GLY A 19 14.36 -6.98 4.86
N VAL A 20 14.26 -5.84 4.16
CA VAL A 20 14.59 -4.50 4.70
C VAL A 20 13.38 -3.72 5.26
N ASN A 21 12.26 -4.38 5.60
CA ASN A 21 11.09 -3.70 6.19
C ASN A 21 10.48 -2.61 5.28
N GLN A 22 10.40 -2.85 3.97
CA GLN A 22 9.86 -1.88 3.03
C GLN A 22 8.83 -2.47 2.06
N ILE A 23 7.88 -1.64 1.66
CA ILE A 23 6.88 -1.94 0.63
C ILE A 23 7.03 -0.94 -0.52
N LEU A 24 7.07 -1.46 -1.75
CA LEU A 24 6.93 -0.66 -2.96
C LEU A 24 5.44 -0.53 -3.33
N ILE A 25 4.96 0.71 -3.41
CA ILE A 25 3.63 1.04 -3.90
C ILE A 25 3.80 1.57 -5.33
N ARG A 26 3.39 0.77 -6.31
CA ARG A 26 3.38 1.17 -7.72
C ARG A 26 2.15 1.96 -8.09
N ASP A 27 2.31 2.87 -9.03
CA ASP A 27 1.24 3.68 -9.61
C ASP A 27 0.40 4.40 -8.52
N ALA A 28 1.12 4.98 -7.56
CA ALA A 28 0.50 5.82 -6.55
C ALA A 28 0.04 7.15 -7.18
N LYS A 29 -0.80 7.92 -6.47
CA LYS A 29 -1.38 9.20 -6.94
C LYS A 29 -0.35 10.02 -7.75
N GLY A 30 -0.63 10.22 -9.04
CA GLY A 30 0.27 10.91 -9.98
C GLY A 30 1.23 10.02 -10.77
N MET A 31 0.95 8.72 -10.90
CA MET A 31 1.75 7.74 -11.66
C MET A 31 3.21 7.62 -11.20
N LYS A 32 3.44 7.84 -9.89
CA LYS A 32 4.77 7.70 -9.28
C LYS A 32 4.80 6.51 -8.35
N ASP A 33 5.84 5.70 -8.51
CA ASP A 33 6.18 4.66 -7.57
C ASP A 33 6.75 5.28 -6.30
N ARG A 34 6.40 4.72 -5.13
CA ARG A 34 6.98 5.13 -3.86
C ARG A 34 7.26 3.94 -2.97
N ILE A 35 8.24 4.10 -2.09
CA ILE A 35 8.56 3.12 -1.07
C ILE A 35 8.02 3.64 0.26
N THR A 36 7.41 2.76 1.04
CA THR A 36 6.98 3.06 2.41
C THR A 36 7.45 1.97 3.37
N MET A 37 7.38 2.26 4.66
CA MET A 37 7.82 1.34 5.70
C MET A 37 6.84 0.20 5.92
N LEU A 38 7.38 -0.99 6.20
CA LEU A 38 6.65 -2.15 6.68
C LEU A 38 7.10 -2.46 8.10
N PRO A 39 6.20 -2.40 9.10
CA PRO A 39 6.56 -2.78 10.46
C PRO A 39 7.12 -4.21 10.54
N ALA A 40 8.22 -4.39 11.27
CA ALA A 40 8.87 -5.69 11.42
C ALA A 40 7.94 -6.75 12.03
N SER A 41 7.01 -6.33 12.90
CA SER A 41 5.98 -7.21 13.48
C SER A 41 5.07 -7.85 12.43
N LEU A 42 4.89 -7.21 11.28
CA LEU A 42 4.06 -7.73 10.19
C LEU A 42 4.82 -8.62 9.21
N LYS A 43 6.17 -8.70 9.27
CA LYS A 43 6.98 -9.54 8.37
C LYS A 43 6.56 -11.00 8.39
N ASN A 44 6.40 -11.55 9.59
CA ASN A 44 6.01 -12.95 9.79
C ASN A 44 4.49 -13.16 9.69
N GLY A 45 3.72 -12.06 9.65
CA GLY A 45 2.27 -12.04 9.68
C GLY A 45 1.59 -11.90 8.31
N LEU A 46 2.33 -11.90 7.20
CA LEU A 46 1.77 -11.82 5.84
C LEU A 46 1.14 -13.15 5.38
N GLN A 47 0.35 -13.80 6.24
CA GLN A 47 -0.52 -14.94 5.89
C GLN A 47 -1.35 -14.64 4.64
N GLN A 48 -1.69 -13.36 4.43
CA GLN A 48 -2.35 -12.86 3.23
C GLN A 48 -1.62 -13.24 1.93
N LEU A 49 -0.29 -13.20 1.88
CA LEU A 49 0.47 -13.57 0.68
C LEU A 49 0.35 -15.07 0.40
N THR A 50 0.46 -15.90 1.44
CA THR A 50 0.27 -17.36 1.32
C THR A 50 -1.14 -17.69 0.83
N GLN A 51 -2.16 -17.07 1.43
CA GLN A 51 -3.56 -17.27 1.03
C GLN A 51 -3.81 -16.81 -0.40
N THR A 52 -3.28 -15.63 -0.78
CA THR A 52 -3.41 -15.09 -2.14
C THR A 52 -2.70 -15.98 -3.16
N LYS A 53 -1.54 -16.54 -2.81
CA LYS A 53 -0.82 -17.47 -3.66
C LYS A 53 -1.63 -18.74 -3.92
N ALA A 54 -2.24 -19.31 -2.87
CA ALA A 54 -3.12 -20.46 -3.02
C ALA A 54 -4.35 -20.16 -3.90
N ILE A 55 -4.95 -18.97 -3.76
CA ILE A 55 -6.05 -18.52 -4.64
C ILE A 55 -5.57 -18.43 -6.09
N HIS A 56 -4.38 -17.86 -6.32
CA HIS A 56 -3.81 -17.71 -7.66
C HIS A 56 -3.51 -19.06 -8.31
N GLU A 57 -2.90 -19.98 -7.59
CA GLU A 57 -2.61 -21.35 -8.06
C GLU A 57 -3.90 -22.10 -8.41
N ALA A 58 -4.95 -21.97 -7.58
CA ALA A 58 -6.27 -22.54 -7.86
C ALA A 58 -6.98 -21.89 -9.05
N ASP A 59 -6.72 -20.60 -9.32
CA ASP A 59 -7.23 -19.91 -10.50
C ASP A 59 -6.47 -20.38 -11.76
N LEU A 60 -5.15 -20.56 -11.67
CA LEU A 60 -4.31 -21.05 -12.78
C LEU A 60 -4.68 -22.47 -13.19
N SER A 61 -4.97 -23.37 -12.24
CA SER A 61 -5.36 -24.76 -12.54
C SER A 61 -6.69 -24.84 -13.30
N LYS A 62 -7.55 -23.82 -13.18
CA LYS A 62 -8.82 -23.69 -13.90
C LYS A 62 -8.67 -22.92 -15.23
N GLY A 63 -7.45 -22.71 -15.72
CA GLY A 63 -7.18 -21.92 -16.92
C GLY A 63 -7.44 -20.42 -16.77
N CYS A 64 -7.67 -19.93 -15.53
CA CYS A 64 -7.85 -18.52 -15.19
C CYS A 64 -6.50 -17.95 -14.67
N GLY A 65 -6.55 -17.02 -13.70
CA GLY A 65 -5.35 -16.48 -13.05
C GLY A 65 -4.67 -15.37 -13.83
N ARG A 66 -5.41 -14.62 -14.65
CA ARG A 66 -4.91 -13.44 -15.36
C ARG A 66 -5.24 -12.17 -14.58
N VAL A 67 -4.33 -11.20 -14.63
CA VAL A 67 -4.54 -9.84 -14.11
C VAL A 67 -4.48 -8.82 -15.23
N ALA A 68 -5.22 -7.72 -15.10
CA ALA A 68 -5.06 -6.58 -15.99
C ALA A 68 -3.68 -5.93 -15.72
N LEU A 69 -2.85 -5.86 -16.76
CA LEU A 69 -1.56 -5.17 -16.72
C LEU A 69 -1.74 -3.69 -17.10
N PRO A 70 -1.02 -2.77 -16.46
CA PRO A 70 -1.12 -1.36 -16.76
C PRO A 70 -0.40 -1.01 -18.09
N TYR A 71 -0.95 -0.02 -18.81
CA TYR A 71 -0.38 0.53 -20.04
C TYR A 71 -0.09 -0.54 -21.11
N ALA A 72 0.95 -0.32 -21.91
CA ALA A 72 1.40 -1.22 -22.96
C ALA A 72 2.19 -2.45 -22.45
N LEU A 73 2.22 -2.71 -21.12
CA LEU A 73 2.98 -3.85 -20.59
C LEU A 73 2.45 -5.18 -21.11
N ALA A 74 1.14 -5.32 -21.29
CA ALA A 74 0.56 -6.52 -21.90
C ALA A 74 1.06 -6.78 -23.34
N ARG A 75 1.39 -5.72 -24.09
CA ARG A 75 1.94 -5.85 -25.45
C ARG A 75 3.41 -6.23 -25.42
N LYS A 76 4.19 -5.63 -24.52
CA LYS A 76 5.64 -5.86 -24.39
C LYS A 76 5.96 -7.21 -23.75
N TYR A 77 5.13 -7.66 -22.82
CA TYR A 77 5.31 -8.89 -22.05
C TYR A 77 3.97 -9.63 -21.91
N PRO A 78 3.55 -10.43 -22.91
CA PRO A 78 2.20 -11.01 -22.94
C PRO A 78 1.92 -12.05 -21.84
N ASN A 79 2.95 -12.72 -21.31
CA ASN A 79 2.77 -13.81 -20.35
C ASN A 79 2.85 -13.39 -18.88
N VAL A 80 3.28 -12.15 -18.59
CA VAL A 80 3.53 -11.73 -17.20
C VAL A 80 2.23 -11.51 -16.41
N ASN A 81 1.09 -11.43 -17.09
CA ASN A 81 -0.23 -11.31 -16.45
C ASN A 81 -0.65 -12.55 -15.63
N ARG A 82 0.04 -13.68 -15.78
CA ARG A 82 -0.18 -14.93 -15.02
C ARG A 82 0.88 -15.16 -13.95
N GLU A 83 1.96 -14.38 -13.97
CA GLU A 83 3.03 -14.52 -12.99
C GLU A 83 2.57 -14.03 -11.62
N TRP A 84 3.04 -14.73 -10.58
CA TRP A 84 2.74 -14.40 -9.18
C TRP A 84 3.09 -12.94 -8.84
N GLY A 85 4.25 -12.48 -9.30
CA GLY A 85 4.72 -11.11 -9.06
C GLY A 85 3.78 -10.03 -9.61
N TRP A 86 2.88 -10.34 -10.54
CA TRP A 86 1.96 -9.35 -11.10
C TRP A 86 0.59 -9.33 -10.45
N GLN A 87 0.29 -10.30 -9.57
CA GLN A 87 -0.99 -10.41 -8.91
C GLN A 87 -1.18 -9.34 -7.82
N TYR A 88 -2.43 -9.11 -7.44
CA TYR A 88 -2.76 -8.23 -6.32
C TYR A 88 -2.58 -8.95 -4.98
N VAL A 89 -2.00 -8.27 -3.98
CA VAL A 89 -1.88 -8.79 -2.60
C VAL A 89 -3.24 -9.01 -1.94
N PHE A 90 -4.22 -8.18 -2.30
CA PHE A 90 -5.59 -8.26 -1.81
C PHE A 90 -6.53 -8.46 -3.01
N PRO A 91 -6.69 -9.72 -3.46
CA PRO A 91 -7.49 -10.01 -4.64
C PRO A 91 -8.99 -9.91 -4.31
N ALA A 92 -9.80 -9.50 -5.28
CA ALA A 92 -11.24 -9.49 -5.14
C ALA A 92 -11.77 -10.92 -4.95
N THR A 93 -12.84 -11.09 -4.17
CA THR A 93 -13.44 -12.41 -3.90
C THR A 93 -13.93 -13.10 -5.19
N ARG A 94 -14.42 -12.32 -6.16
CA ARG A 94 -14.95 -12.82 -7.43
C ARG A 94 -14.04 -12.47 -8.59
N GLN A 95 -14.05 -13.32 -9.61
CA GLN A 95 -13.46 -13.03 -10.92
C GLN A 95 -14.48 -12.27 -11.77
N TYR A 96 -13.98 -11.51 -12.73
CA TYR A 96 -14.79 -10.89 -13.77
C TYR A 96 -14.33 -11.37 -15.14
N ARG A 97 -15.22 -11.28 -16.13
CA ARG A 97 -14.89 -11.52 -17.52
C ARG A 97 -14.59 -10.18 -18.17
N ASP A 98 -13.40 -10.06 -18.72
CA ASP A 98 -12.99 -8.89 -19.47
C ASP A 98 -13.84 -8.76 -20.75
N ARG A 99 -14.43 -7.59 -20.98
CA ARG A 99 -15.39 -7.40 -22.08
C ARG A 99 -14.71 -7.41 -23.45
N GLU A 100 -13.47 -6.93 -23.53
CA GLU A 100 -12.73 -6.80 -24.79
C GLU A 100 -12.04 -8.11 -25.15
N THR A 101 -11.35 -8.73 -24.19
CA THR A 101 -10.52 -9.92 -24.43
C THR A 101 -11.25 -11.24 -24.13
N GLY A 102 -12.39 -11.19 -23.44
CA GLY A 102 -13.13 -12.38 -23.01
C GLY A 102 -12.46 -13.17 -21.88
N GLU A 103 -11.28 -12.76 -21.42
CA GLU A 103 -10.50 -13.44 -20.40
C GLU A 103 -11.13 -13.34 -19.00
N ARG A 104 -11.01 -14.40 -18.20
CA ARG A 104 -11.39 -14.36 -16.78
C ARG A 104 -10.23 -13.81 -15.96
N ARG A 105 -10.44 -12.63 -15.37
CA ARG A 105 -9.44 -11.89 -14.61
C ARG A 105 -9.90 -11.65 -13.17
N ARG A 106 -8.94 -11.39 -12.29
CA ARG A 106 -9.22 -10.99 -10.91
C ARG A 106 -8.67 -9.58 -10.66
N HIS A 107 -9.53 -8.70 -10.18
CA HIS A 107 -9.16 -7.36 -9.77
C HIS A 107 -8.68 -7.34 -8.31
N HIS A 108 -8.22 -6.20 -7.82
CA HIS A 108 -8.05 -6.00 -6.38
C HIS A 108 -9.41 -5.89 -5.68
N LEU A 109 -9.42 -6.18 -4.39
CA LEU A 109 -10.56 -5.97 -3.51
C LEU A 109 -11.08 -4.53 -3.64
N HIS A 110 -12.39 -4.38 -3.74
CA HIS A 110 -13.01 -3.07 -3.88
C HIS A 110 -12.82 -2.25 -2.59
N GLU A 111 -12.58 -0.94 -2.73
CA GLU A 111 -12.29 -0.05 -1.59
C GLU A 111 -13.42 -0.02 -0.56
N SER A 112 -14.67 -0.12 -1.00
CA SER A 112 -15.84 -0.13 -0.12
C SER A 112 -15.85 -1.33 0.82
N CYS A 113 -15.21 -2.46 0.46
CA CYS A 113 -15.06 -3.61 1.34
C CYS A 113 -14.20 -3.24 2.56
N VAL A 114 -13.08 -2.53 2.32
CA VAL A 114 -12.18 -2.07 3.39
C VAL A 114 -12.88 -1.02 4.25
N GLN A 115 -13.58 -0.06 3.63
CA GLN A 115 -14.33 0.98 4.36
C GLN A 115 -15.43 0.38 5.26
N LYS A 116 -16.19 -0.60 4.75
CA LYS A 116 -17.23 -1.31 5.52
C LYS A 116 -16.62 -2.13 6.66
N ALA A 117 -15.55 -2.86 6.39
CA ALA A 117 -14.84 -3.62 7.42
C ALA A 117 -14.31 -2.71 8.53
N LEU A 118 -13.75 -1.55 8.16
CA LEU A 118 -13.29 -0.54 9.10
C LEU A 118 -14.45 -0.01 9.95
N ARG A 119 -15.57 0.39 9.32
CA ARG A 119 -16.74 0.90 10.04
C ARG A 119 -17.26 -0.12 11.05
N ALA A 120 -17.32 -1.40 10.67
CA ALA A 120 -17.71 -2.49 11.57
C ALA A 120 -16.72 -2.70 12.72
N ALA A 121 -15.41 -2.58 12.46
CA ALA A 121 -14.38 -2.69 13.50
C ALA A 121 -14.46 -1.52 14.50
N VAL A 122 -14.58 -0.29 14.00
CA VAL A 122 -14.69 0.92 14.83
C VAL A 122 -15.94 0.89 15.70
N GLY A 123 -17.06 0.38 15.19
CA GLY A 123 -18.30 0.21 15.96
C GLY A 123 -18.19 -0.74 17.15
N LYS A 124 -17.12 -1.55 17.23
CA LYS A 124 -16.83 -2.43 18.39
C LYS A 124 -15.91 -1.77 19.41
N THR A 125 -15.49 -0.54 19.18
CA THR A 125 -14.58 0.21 20.05
C THR A 125 -15.34 1.31 20.80
N ARG A 126 -14.69 1.93 21.79
CA ARG A 126 -15.21 3.11 22.50
C ARG A 126 -14.88 4.43 21.79
N VAL A 127 -14.43 4.38 20.54
CA VAL A 127 -14.07 5.59 19.78
C VAL A 127 -15.34 6.29 19.31
N THR A 128 -15.58 7.49 19.81
CA THR A 128 -16.75 8.32 19.47
C THR A 128 -16.54 9.20 18.24
N LYS A 129 -15.27 9.46 17.88
CA LYS A 129 -14.92 10.28 16.73
C LYS A 129 -15.13 9.51 15.42
N PRO A 130 -15.53 10.16 14.31
CA PRO A 130 -15.59 9.52 13.00
C PRO A 130 -14.21 9.01 12.56
N VAL A 131 -14.12 7.72 12.22
CA VAL A 131 -12.89 7.08 11.75
C VAL A 131 -13.07 6.58 10.32
N HIS A 132 -12.18 7.03 9.43
CA HIS A 132 -12.13 6.61 8.03
C HIS A 132 -10.72 6.11 7.69
N CYS A 133 -10.53 5.49 6.53
CA CYS A 133 -9.19 5.04 6.09
C CYS A 133 -8.16 6.18 6.09
N HIS A 134 -8.58 7.40 5.73
CA HIS A 134 -7.71 8.57 5.79
C HIS A 134 -7.29 8.93 7.22
N THR A 135 -8.12 8.69 8.24
CA THR A 135 -7.78 8.93 9.66
C THR A 135 -6.50 8.20 10.06
N PHE A 136 -6.32 6.93 9.64
CA PHE A 136 -5.10 6.18 9.92
C PHE A 136 -3.87 6.79 9.25
N ARG A 137 -4.01 7.29 8.02
CA ARG A 137 -2.93 8.01 7.33
C ARG A 137 -2.56 9.29 8.08
N HIS A 138 -3.55 10.00 8.63
CA HIS A 138 -3.30 11.18 9.43
C HIS A 138 -2.56 10.82 10.74
N SER A 139 -3.07 9.84 11.49
CA SER A 139 -2.42 9.37 12.72
C SER A 139 -0.99 8.89 12.49
N PHE A 140 -0.75 8.18 11.39
CA PHE A 140 0.60 7.76 11.00
C PHE A 140 1.55 8.95 10.80
N ALA A 141 1.13 9.96 10.03
CA ALA A 141 1.95 11.15 9.80
C ALA A 141 2.20 11.95 11.09
N THR A 142 1.16 12.13 11.91
CA THR A 142 1.25 12.80 13.21
C THR A 142 2.23 12.09 14.14
N HIS A 143 2.12 10.78 14.32
CA HIS A 143 3.02 10.04 15.22
C HIS A 143 4.48 10.08 14.74
N LEU A 144 4.72 10.11 13.42
CA LEU A 144 6.09 10.31 12.90
C LEU A 144 6.62 11.71 13.21
N LEU A 145 5.80 12.76 13.08
CA LEU A 145 6.23 14.10 13.49
C LEU A 145 6.48 14.17 15.00
N GLU A 146 5.62 13.59 15.83
CA GLU A 146 5.78 13.56 17.29
C GLU A 146 7.04 12.80 17.73
N ALA A 147 7.44 11.78 16.97
CA ALA A 147 8.69 11.06 17.16
C ALA A 147 9.93 11.80 16.63
N GLY A 148 9.76 13.02 16.10
CA GLY A 148 10.86 13.88 15.64
C GLY A 148 11.38 13.59 14.23
N TYR A 149 10.66 12.83 13.42
CA TYR A 149 11.05 12.60 12.03
C TYR A 149 10.88 13.88 11.19
N ASP A 150 11.84 14.14 10.30
CA ASP A 150 11.80 15.29 9.40
C ASP A 150 10.59 15.27 8.45
N ILE A 151 10.04 16.46 8.18
CA ILE A 151 8.84 16.62 7.38
C ILE A 151 9.02 16.13 5.93
N ARG A 152 10.22 16.21 5.36
CA ARG A 152 10.48 15.70 4.01
C ARG A 152 10.50 14.18 4.00
N THR A 153 11.06 13.53 5.02
CA THR A 153 10.96 12.07 5.18
C THR A 153 9.50 11.61 5.23
N ILE A 154 8.66 12.32 5.98
CA ILE A 154 7.23 12.01 6.07
C ILE A 154 6.52 12.27 4.74
N GLN A 155 6.86 13.37 4.05
CA GLN A 155 6.34 13.68 2.72
C GLN A 155 6.61 12.55 1.72
N GLU A 156 7.83 12.00 1.72
CA GLU A 156 8.24 10.89 0.86
C GLU A 156 7.47 9.61 1.18
N LEU A 157 7.37 9.24 2.46
CA LEU A 157 6.62 8.05 2.91
C LEU A 157 5.14 8.11 2.54
N LEU A 158 4.54 9.31 2.62
CA LEU A 158 3.16 9.55 2.22
C LEU A 158 3.00 9.66 0.69
N GLY A 159 4.06 10.03 -0.03
CA GLY A 159 4.05 10.27 -1.47
C GLY A 159 3.32 11.56 -1.83
N HIS A 160 3.53 12.62 -1.07
CA HIS A 160 3.00 13.95 -1.39
C HIS A 160 3.95 14.67 -2.37
N LYS A 161 3.39 15.18 -3.47
CA LYS A 161 4.16 15.94 -4.47
C LYS A 161 4.66 17.28 -3.91
N ASP A 162 3.87 17.89 -3.03
CA ASP A 162 4.15 19.18 -2.41
C ASP A 162 4.17 19.02 -0.88
N VAL A 163 5.18 19.62 -0.26
CA VAL A 163 5.34 19.65 1.20
C VAL A 163 4.16 20.35 1.87
N SER A 164 3.49 21.28 1.19
CA SER A 164 2.27 21.95 1.69
C SER A 164 1.19 20.95 2.13
N THR A 165 1.06 19.83 1.42
CA THR A 165 0.10 18.77 1.77
C THR A 165 0.52 18.00 3.02
N THR A 166 1.82 17.97 3.35
CA THR A 166 2.35 17.37 4.59
C THR A 166 2.35 18.39 5.74
N MET A 167 2.49 19.69 5.45
CA MET A 167 2.43 20.74 6.47
C MET A 167 1.08 20.79 7.20
N ILE A 168 0.01 20.22 6.64
CA ILE A 168 -1.26 20.06 7.37
C ILE A 168 -1.10 19.32 8.71
N TYR A 169 -0.02 18.52 8.88
CA TYR A 169 0.26 17.77 10.10
C TYR A 169 1.10 18.54 11.11
N THR A 170 1.75 19.64 10.76
CA THR A 170 2.66 20.34 11.68
C THR A 170 1.93 21.07 12.80
N HIS A 171 0.60 21.20 12.73
CA HIS A 171 -0.20 21.72 13.84
C HIS A 171 0.01 20.94 15.15
N VAL A 172 0.40 19.66 15.09
CA VAL A 172 0.74 18.87 16.31
C VAL A 172 2.10 19.22 16.92
N LEU A 173 3.02 19.77 16.13
CA LEU A 173 4.29 20.31 16.62
C LEU A 173 4.12 21.69 17.24
N ASN A 174 2.96 22.32 17.07
CA ASN A 174 2.66 23.67 17.53
C ASN A 174 2.36 23.70 19.04
N LYS A 175 3.26 23.12 19.84
CA LYS A 175 3.28 23.16 21.32
C LYS A 175 3.68 24.55 21.87
N GLY A 176 3.52 25.61 21.08
CA GLY A 176 3.90 26.98 21.42
C GLY A 176 5.42 27.21 21.43
N GLY A 177 5.84 28.48 21.48
CA GLY A 177 7.24 28.93 21.49
C GLY A 177 8.08 28.48 22.70
N LEU A 178 7.58 27.58 23.54
CA LEU A 178 8.28 26.98 24.68
C LEU A 178 9.19 25.81 24.28
N ALA A 179 9.03 25.26 23.06
CA ALA A 179 9.84 24.13 22.58
C ALA A 179 11.18 24.55 21.96
N VAL A 180 11.40 25.86 21.74
CA VAL A 180 12.64 26.39 21.18
C VAL A 180 13.44 27.00 22.32
N ARG A 181 14.44 26.25 22.82
CA ARG A 181 15.47 26.84 23.68
C ARG A 181 16.33 27.78 22.85
N ASN A 182 16.63 28.94 23.42
CA ASN A 182 17.56 29.89 22.83
C ASN A 182 18.92 29.18 22.61
N PRO A 183 19.54 29.29 21.43
CA PRO A 183 20.85 28.70 21.15
C PRO A 183 21.96 29.16 22.11
N LEU A 184 21.79 30.31 22.75
CA LEU A 184 22.73 30.85 23.74
C LEU A 184 22.49 30.31 25.16
N ASP A 185 21.35 29.63 25.40
CA ASP A 185 20.96 29.06 26.70
C ASP A 185 21.14 27.52 26.73
N ALA A 186 21.97 26.96 25.83
CA ALA A 186 22.24 25.52 25.66
C ALA A 186 23.54 25.07 26.33
#